data_AF-A0A6A7BSI0-F1
#
_entry.id   AF-A0A6A7BSI0-F1
#
_cell.length_a   1.000
_cell.length_b   1.000
_cell.length_c   1.000
_cell.angle_alpha   90.00
_cell.angle_beta   90.00
_cell.angle_gamma   90.00
#
_symmetry.space_group_name_H-M   'P 1'
#
loop_
_entity.id
_entity.type
_entity.pdbx_description
1 polymer ?
#
loop_
_entity_poly.entity_id
_entity_poly.type
_entity_poly.pdbx_seq_one_letter_code
_entity_poly.pdbx_strand_id
1 'polypeptide(L)' 'MPKFFCDYCDVYLTHDSMSVRKAHNSGRNHLRNVTDYYQQIGQAKAQSIIDSITSSYSA' A
#
# COMPACT_ATOMS: atom_id res chain seq x y z
N MET A 1 2.55 -18.46 19.99
CA MET A 1 1.88 -18.41 18.67
C MET A 1 2.47 -17.24 17.91
N PRO A 2 2.93 -17.41 16.66
CA PRO A 2 3.31 -16.28 15.81
C PRO A 2 2.11 -15.36 15.66
N LYS A 3 2.26 -14.06 15.88
CA LYS A 3 1.21 -13.07 15.60
C LYS A 3 1.35 -12.68 14.13
N PHE A 4 0.25 -12.68 13.39
CA PHE A 4 0.25 -12.19 12.02
C PHE A 4 0.46 -10.67 12.01
N PHE A 5 1.42 -10.22 11.22
CA PHE A 5 1.72 -8.83 10.97
C PHE A 5 1.23 -8.46 9.57
N CYS A 6 0.58 -7.31 9.43
CA CYS A 6 0.17 -6.79 8.14
C CYS A 6 1.07 -5.62 7.73
N ASP A 7 1.88 -5.81 6.68
CA ASP A 7 2.79 -4.78 6.19
C ASP A 7 2.08 -3.51 5.68
N TYR A 8 0.89 -3.66 5.08
CA TYR A 8 0.12 -2.51 4.58
C TYR A 8 -0.49 -1.65 5.70
N CYS A 9 -0.69 -2.24 6.88
CA CYS A 9 -1.31 -1.55 8.00
C CYS A 9 -0.34 -1.25 9.14
N ASP A 10 0.88 -1.80 9.11
CA ASP A 10 1.89 -1.73 10.16
C ASP A 10 1.33 -2.11 11.55
N VAL A 11 0.56 -3.20 11.59
CA VAL A 11 -0.08 -3.70 12.82
C VAL A 11 0.08 -5.20 12.98
N TYR A 12 0.21 -5.62 14.24
CA TYR A 12 0.06 -7.01 14.64
C TYR A 12 -1.41 -7.30 14.97
N LEU A 13 -1.94 -8.39 14.41
CA LEU A 13 -3.25 -8.90 14.79
C LEU A 13 -3.20 -9.49 16.20
N THR A 14 -4.25 -9.25 16.99
CA THR A 14 -4.38 -9.76 18.36
C THR A 14 -4.47 -11.28 18.41
N HIS A 15 -5.12 -11.86 17.40
CA HIS A 15 -5.27 -13.31 17.23
C HIS A 15 -4.95 -13.72 15.80
N ASP A 16 -4.11 -14.74 15.66
CA ASP A 16 -3.73 -15.28 14.36
C ASP A 16 -4.66 -16.42 13.93
N SER A 17 -5.94 -16.12 13.78
CA SER A 17 -6.93 -17.07 13.24
C SER A 17 -7.28 -16.73 11.79
N MET A 18 -7.69 -17.75 11.02
CA MET A 18 -8.15 -17.56 9.64
C MET A 18 -9.30 -16.55 9.54
N SER A 19 -10.24 -16.58 10.50
CA SER A 19 -11.38 -15.66 10.52
C SER A 19 -10.96 -14.22 10.76
N VAL A 20 -10.03 -13.98 11.70
CA VAL A 20 -9.52 -12.63 12.00
C VAL A 20 -8.70 -12.08 10.84
N ARG A 21 -7.84 -12.90 10.22
CA ARG A 21 -7.10 -12.49 9.01
C ARG A 21 -8.05 -12.15 7.86
N LYS A 22 -9.08 -12.96 7.63
CA LYS A 22 -10.09 -12.68 6.58
C LYS A 22 -10.82 -11.36 6.84
N ALA A 23 -11.28 -11.14 8.07
CA ALA A 23 -11.96 -9.91 8.45
C ALA A 23 -11.07 -8.67 8.30
N HIS A 24 -9.79 -8.77 8.70
CA HIS A 24 -8.80 -7.72 8.52
C HIS A 24 -8.57 -7.39 7.03
N ASN A 25 -8.32 -8.41 6.20
CA ASN A 25 -8.04 -8.23 4.76
C ASN A 25 -9.25 -7.65 4.00
N SER A 26 -10.48 -7.96 4.41
CA SER A 26 -11.69 -7.33 3.87
C SER A 26 -12.06 -5.99 4.52
N GLY A 27 -11.28 -5.53 5.51
CA GLY A 27 -11.53 -4.32 6.25
C GLY A 27 -11.26 -3.06 5.43
N ARG A 28 -12.11 -2.04 5.61
CA ARG A 28 -12.02 -0.77 4.85
C ARG A 28 -10.64 -0.11 4.97
N ASN A 29 -10.04 -0.13 6.17
CA ASN A 29 -8.71 0.46 6.39
C ASN A 29 -7.62 -0.29 5.62
N HIS A 30 -7.64 -1.63 5.64
CA HIS A 30 -6.68 -2.45 4.90
C HIS A 30 -6.79 -2.18 3.40
N LEU A 31 -8.00 -2.22 2.84
CA LEU A 31 -8.23 -1.96 1.41
C LEU A 31 -7.77 -0.56 0.98
N ARG A 32 -8.00 0.47 1.81
CA ARG A 32 -7.50 1.83 1.55
C ARG A 32 -5.97 1.86 1.54
N ASN A 33 -5.33 1.31 2.56
CA ASN A 33 -3.86 1.31 2.65
C ASN A 33 -3.21 0.53 1.48
N VAL A 34 -3.79 -0.59 1.08
CA VAL A 34 -3.33 -1.36 -0.10
C VAL A 34 -3.47 -0.50 -1.37
N THR A 35 -4.60 0.18 -1.53
CA THR A 35 -4.83 1.07 -2.67
C THR A 35 -3.82 2.22 -2.69
N ASP A 36 -3.65 2.91 -1.56
CA ASP A 36 -2.72 4.03 -1.41
C ASP A 36 -1.27 3.59 -1.70
N TYR A 37 -0.86 2.41 -1.21
CA TYR A 37 0.46 1.83 -1.47
C TYR A 37 0.73 1.67 -2.96
N TYR A 38 -0.18 1.03 -3.71
CA TYR A 38 0.01 0.85 -5.15
C TYR A 38 -0.14 2.15 -5.95
N GLN A 39 -0.97 3.10 -5.49
CA GLN A 39 -1.07 4.42 -6.11
C GLN A 39 0.23 5.22 -5.96
N GLN A 40 0.85 5.20 -4.79
CA GLN A 40 2.12 5.89 -4.52
C GLN A 40 3.28 5.30 -5.33
N ILE A 41 3.32 3.97 -5.49
CA ILE A 41 4.33 3.31 -6.33
C ILE A 41 4.26 3.80 -7.78
N GLY A 42 3.04 3.94 -8.32
CA GLY A 42 2.82 4.47 -9.66
C GLY A 42 3.22 5.94 -9.79
N GLN A 43 2.85 6.77 -8.82
CA GLN A 43 3.13 8.22 -8.87
C GLN A 43 4.61 8.56 -8.77
N ALA A 44 5.40 7.89 -7.91
CA ALA A 44 6.83 8.20 -7.79
C ALA A 44 7.58 7.96 -9.12
N LYS A 45 7.26 6.86 -9.81
CA LYS A 45 7.85 6.55 -11.11
C LYS A 45 7.25 7.38 -12.25
N ALA A 46 5.92 7.58 -12.25
CA ALA A 46 5.26 8.39 -13.27
C ALA A 46 5.68 9.86 -13.21
N GLN A 47 5.82 10.43 -12.01
CA GLN A 47 6.26 11.82 -11.84
C GLN A 47 7.69 12.01 -12.34
N SER A 48 8.60 11.07 -12.06
CA SER A 48 9.97 11.14 -12.59
C SER A 48 10.04 11.14 -14.13
N ILE A 49 9.11 10.43 -14.79
CA ILE A 49 9.02 10.41 -16.25
C ILE A 49 8.42 11.72 -16.78
N ILE A 50 7.37 12.24 -16.12
CA ILE A 50 6.78 13.54 -16.46
C ILE A 50 7.83 14.65 -16.33
N ASP A 51 8.54 14.70 -15.20
CA ASP A 51 9.59 15.69 -14.94
C ASP A 51 10.71 15.60 -15.99
N SER A 52 11.11 14.38 -16.39
CA SER A 52 12.10 14.17 -17.45
C SER A 52 11.62 14.69 -18.81
N ILE A 53 10.34 14.47 -19.17
CA ILE A 53 9.77 14.93 -20.44
C ILE A 53 9.60 16.46 -20.41
N THR A 54 9.06 17.03 -19.34
CA THR A 54 8.90 18.48 -19.19
C THR A 54 10.24 19.20 -19.24
N SER A 55 11.27 18.69 -18.57
CA SER A 55 12.63 19.27 -18.62
C SER A 55 13.25 19.23 -20.02
N SER A 56 12.90 18.22 -20.83
CA SER A 56 13.41 18.11 -22.21
C SER A 56 12.74 19.06 -23.20
N TYR A 57 11.52 19.53 -22.89
CA TYR A 57 10.75 20.47 -23.72
C TYR A 57 10.88 21.93 -23.27
N SER A 58 11.43 22.19 -22.08
CA SER A 58 11.67 23.54 -21.55
C SER A 58 13.08 24.10 -21.85
N ALA A 59 13.88 23.42 -22.68
CA ALA A 59 15.15 23.87 -23.23
C ALA A 59 15.01 24.19 -24.73
#